data_AF-A0A1F2PC12-F1
#
_entry.id   AF-A0A1F2PC12-F1
#
_cell.length_a   1.000
_cell.length_b   1.000
_cell.length_c   1.000
_cell.angle_alpha   90.00
_cell.angle_beta   90.00
_cell.angle_gamma   90.00
#
_symmetry.space_group_name_H-M   'P 1'
#
loop_
_entity.id
_entity.type
_entity.pdbx_description
1 polymer ?
#
loop_
_entity_poly.entity_id
_entity_poly.type
_entity_poly.pdbx_seq_one_letter_code
_entity_poly.pdbx_strand_id
1 'polypeptide(L)'
;MRNKGSKEKGPYFPRMPDQILKRTIRGMLPYKRKRGRDALARLRVCIGVPEEYSDIQPVTIEEADAGRLGTYKFTRLGDISRKLGAKFEES
;
A
#
# COMPACT_ATOMS: atom_id res chain seq x y z
N MET A 1 -27.16 -24.61 6.16
CA MET A 1 -25.84 -24.82 6.81
C MET A 1 -24.86 -23.84 6.16
N ARG A 2 -24.41 -22.79 6.87
CA ARG A 2 -23.52 -21.76 6.31
C ARG A 2 -22.20 -22.42 5.91
N ASN A 3 -21.90 -22.43 4.61
CA ASN A 3 -20.61 -22.87 4.07
C ASN A 3 -19.50 -22.06 4.76
N LYS A 4 -18.82 -22.70 5.71
CA LYS A 4 -17.66 -22.14 6.40
C LYS A 4 -16.53 -22.14 5.37
N GLY A 5 -16.38 -21.03 4.64
CA GLY A 5 -15.35 -20.88 3.62
C GLY A 5 -13.99 -21.28 4.18
N SER A 6 -13.28 -22.17 3.48
CA SER A 6 -11.95 -22.62 3.85
C SER A 6 -11.04 -21.42 4.13
N LYS A 7 -10.17 -21.50 5.15
CA LYS A 7 -9.21 -20.42 5.52
C LYS A 7 -8.37 -19.94 4.33
N GLU A 8 -8.20 -20.79 3.32
CA GLU A 8 -7.44 -20.54 2.10
C GLU A 8 -8.15 -19.62 1.09
N LYS A 9 -9.47 -19.48 1.16
CA LYS A 9 -10.30 -18.68 0.22
C LYS A 9 -10.94 -17.46 0.88
N GLY A 10 -10.33 -16.94 1.94
CA GLY A 10 -10.74 -15.70 2.60
C GLY A 10 -10.14 -14.44 1.95
N PRO A 11 -10.64 -13.24 2.30
CA PRO A 11 -9.97 -12.00 1.93
C PRO A 11 -8.53 -11.99 2.46
N TYR A 12 -7.55 -11.94 1.55
CA TYR A 12 -6.14 -11.82 1.90
C TYR A 12 -5.83 -10.40 2.36
N PHE A 13 -5.37 -10.26 3.60
CA PHE A 13 -4.91 -9.01 4.18
C PHE A 13 -3.37 -9.00 4.23
N PRO A 14 -2.71 -8.17 3.41
CA PRO A 14 -1.26 -8.06 3.47
C PRO A 14 -0.82 -7.38 4.76
N ARG A 15 0.37 -7.75 5.24
CA ARG A 15 1.00 -7.15 6.43
C ARG A 15 2.08 -6.13 6.07
N MET A 16 2.67 -6.24 4.87
CA MET A 16 3.74 -5.37 4.41
C MET A 16 3.19 -4.00 3.97
N PRO A 17 3.90 -2.89 4.24
CA PRO A 17 3.39 -1.55 3.97
C PRO A 17 3.18 -1.28 2.48
N ASP A 18 4.07 -1.74 1.61
CA ASP A 18 3.94 -1.63 0.14
C ASP A 18 2.68 -2.34 -0.37
N GLN A 19 2.41 -3.54 0.16
CA GLN A 19 1.26 -4.35 -0.25
C GLN A 19 -0.04 -3.77 0.28
N ILE A 20 -0.05 -3.18 1.48
CA ILE A 20 -1.21 -2.48 2.02
C ILE A 20 -1.55 -1.28 1.12
N LEU A 21 -0.55 -0.46 0.77
CA LEU A 21 -0.76 0.69 -0.12
C LEU A 21 -1.24 0.24 -1.52
N LYS A 22 -0.59 -0.78 -2.10
CA LYS A 22 -1.00 -1.35 -3.40
C LYS A 22 -2.43 -1.92 -3.36
N ARG A 23 -2.82 -2.54 -2.23
CA ARG A 23 -4.18 -3.05 -2.01
C ARG A 23 -5.21 -1.92 -1.94
N THR A 24 -4.87 -0.82 -1.28
CA THR A 24 -5.72 0.39 -1.20
C THR A 24 -5.91 1.02 -2.57
N ILE A 25 -4.85 1.23 -3.34
CA ILE A 25 -4.92 1.81 -4.69
C ILE A 25 -5.72 0.89 -5.63
N ARG A 26 -5.53 -0.43 -5.54
CA ARG A 26 -6.35 -1.40 -6.27
C ARG A 26 -7.84 -1.28 -5.93
N GLY A 27 -8.20 -0.91 -4.70
CA GLY A 27 -9.59 -0.65 -4.28
C GLY A 27 -10.19 0.61 -4.89
N MET A 28 -9.36 1.61 -5.22
CA MET A 28 -9.76 2.87 -5.86
C MET A 28 -9.91 2.75 -7.39
N LEU A 29 -9.49 1.62 -7.98
CA LEU A 29 -9.54 1.37 -9.42
C LEU A 29 -10.55 0.28 -9.78
N PRO A 30 -11.13 0.30 -11.00
CA PRO A 30 -11.95 -0.79 -11.52
C PRO A 30 -11.07 -2.01 -11.91
N TYR A 31 -10.35 -2.58 -10.95
CA TYR A 31 -9.29 -3.59 -11.15
C TYR A 31 -9.79 -4.91 -11.77
N LYS A 32 -11.09 -5.16 -11.79
CA LYS A 32 -11.67 -6.33 -12.48
C LYS A 32 -11.69 -6.16 -14.00
N ARG A 33 -11.72 -4.90 -14.49
CA ARG A 33 -11.70 -4.58 -15.93
C ARG A 33 -10.26 -4.47 -16.44
N LYS A 34 -10.05 -4.69 -17.75
CA LYS A 34 -8.73 -4.64 -18.39
C LYS A 34 -8.01 -3.31 -18.10
N ARG A 35 -8.68 -2.18 -18.34
CA ARG A 35 -8.14 -0.83 -18.05
C ARG A 35 -7.65 -0.65 -16.62
N GLY A 36 -8.37 -1.19 -15.63
CA GLY A 36 -7.97 -1.11 -14.22
C GLY A 36 -6.78 -2.00 -13.89
N ARG A 37 -6.69 -3.19 -14.52
CA ARG A 37 -5.52 -4.07 -14.42
C ARG A 37 -4.28 -3.43 -15.02
N ASP A 38 -4.41 -2.83 -16.19
CA ASP A 38 -3.30 -2.17 -16.89
C ASP A 38 -2.79 -0.96 -16.08
N ALA A 39 -3.70 -0.17 -15.49
CA ALA A 39 -3.33 0.93 -14.61
C ALA A 39 -2.58 0.45 -13.36
N LEU A 40 -3.04 -0.63 -12.72
CA LEU A 40 -2.37 -1.21 -11.56
C LEU A 40 -1.01 -1.83 -11.92
N ALA A 41 -0.86 -2.38 -13.13
CA ALA A 41 0.39 -2.97 -13.61
C ALA A 41 1.49 -1.92 -13.83
N ARG A 42 1.12 -0.69 -14.19
CA ARG A 42 2.05 0.45 -14.31
C ARG A 42 2.56 0.97 -12.96
N LEU A 43 1.89 0.63 -11.86
CA LEU A 43 2.27 1.10 -10.53
C LEU A 43 3.25 0.13 -9.86
N ARG A 44 4.43 0.65 -9.51
CA ARG A 44 5.40 0.00 -8.62
C ARG A 44 5.41 0.73 -7.27
N VAL A 45 5.29 -0.03 -6.20
CA VAL A 45 5.35 0.47 -4.82
C VAL A 45 6.52 -0.24 -4.15
N CYS A 46 7.44 0.53 -3.57
CA CYS A 46 8.64 0.05 -2.92
C CYS A 46 8.63 0.46 -1.44
N ILE A 47 9.36 -0.29 -0.62
CA ILE A 47 9.70 0.10 0.75
C ILE A 47 11.10 0.69 0.68
N GLY A 48 11.28 1.92 1.17
CA GLY A 48 12.50 2.69 0.92
C GLY A 48 12.62 3.16 -0.53
N VAL A 49 13.74 3.79 -0.84
CA VAL A 49 14.10 4.23 -2.21
C VAL A 49 15.10 3.23 -2.77
N PRO A 50 14.75 2.46 -3.82
CA PRO A 50 15.73 1.56 -4.44
C PRO A 50 16.88 2.37 -5.05
N GLU A 51 18.09 1.82 -5.05
CA GLU A 51 19.29 2.46 -5.63
C GLU A 51 19.08 2.88 -7.09
N GLU A 52 18.29 2.12 -7.86
CA GLU A 52 17.93 2.45 -9.24
C GLU A 52 17.24 3.83 -9.39
N TYR A 53 16.67 4.37 -8.31
CA TYR A 53 15.93 5.64 -8.29
C TYR A 53 16.56 6.69 -7.37
N SER A 54 17.77 6.46 -6.84
CA SER A 54 18.44 7.42 -5.93
C SER A 54 18.73 8.76 -6.60
N ASP A 55 18.99 8.74 -7.91
CA ASP A 55 19.39 9.91 -8.69
C ASP A 55 18.19 10.70 -9.23
N ILE A 56 16.98 10.17 -9.06
CA ILE A 56 15.74 10.78 -9.55
C ILE A 56 15.16 11.65 -8.45
N GLN A 57 14.85 12.90 -8.77
CA GLN A 57 14.21 13.81 -7.81
C GLN A 57 12.80 13.30 -7.45
N PRO A 58 12.50 13.06 -6.16
CA PRO A 58 11.18 12.63 -5.74
C PRO A 58 10.18 13.77 -5.91
N VAL A 59 9.04 13.47 -6.51
CA VAL A 59 7.90 14.38 -6.59
C VAL A 59 6.96 14.11 -5.43
N THR A 60 6.79 15.10 -4.56
CA THR A 60 5.82 15.05 -3.47
C THR A 60 4.48 15.64 -3.93
N ILE A 61 3.38 14.98 -3.60
CA ILE A 61 2.03 15.47 -3.90
C ILE A 61 1.58 16.34 -2.72
N GLU A 62 1.64 17.66 -2.87
CA GLU A 62 1.29 18.62 -1.80
C GLU A 62 -0.16 18.45 -1.32
N GLU A 63 -1.07 18.05 -2.20
CA GLU A 63 -2.47 17.79 -1.83
C GLU A 63 -2.62 16.60 -0.87
N ALA A 64 -1.68 15.68 -0.83
CA ALA A 64 -1.72 14.50 0.04
C ALA A 64 -0.86 14.67 1.31
N ASP A 65 -0.41 15.89 1.60
CA ASP A 65 0.47 16.14 2.74
C ASP A 65 -0.23 16.00 4.10
N ALA A 66 0.47 15.41 5.06
CA ALA A 66 -0.05 15.18 6.40
C ALA A 66 -0.28 16.49 7.18
N GLY A 67 0.41 17.57 6.84
CA GLY A 67 0.21 18.91 7.41
C GLY A 67 -1.14 19.53 7.05
N ARG A 68 -1.83 19.02 6.02
CA ARG A 68 -3.22 19.40 5.73
C ARG A 68 -4.22 18.81 6.72
N LEU A 69 -3.84 17.77 7.46
CA LEU A 69 -4.68 17.23 8.51
C LEU A 69 -4.70 18.24 9.65
N GLY A 70 -5.86 18.88 9.88
CA GLY A 70 -6.07 19.79 11.02
C GLY A 70 -6.00 19.11 12.40
N THR A 71 -5.49 17.88 12.47
CA THR A 71 -5.36 17.07 13.67
C THR A 71 -3.97 16.44 13.71
N TYR A 72 -3.29 16.57 14.85
CA TYR A 72 -1.92 16.06 15.06
C TYR A 72 -1.83 14.52 15.16
N LYS A 73 -2.97 13.83 15.25
CA LYS A 73 -3.03 12.37 15.43
C LYS A 73 -3.01 11.68 14.07
N PHE A 74 -1.82 11.37 13.57
CA PHE A 74 -1.62 10.46 12.44
C PHE A 74 -0.74 9.28 12.86
N THR A 75 -0.76 8.21 12.07
CA THR A 75 0.08 7.04 12.30
C THR A 75 0.72 6.66 10.98
N ARG A 76 2.01 6.34 11.00
CA ARG A 76 2.72 5.94 9.79
C ARG A 76 2.35 4.52 9.42
N LEU A 77 2.28 4.26 8.12
CA LEU A 77 1.94 2.92 7.61
C LEU A 77 2.99 1.87 8.02
N GLY A 78 4.25 2.28 8.15
CA GLY A 78 5.32 1.43 8.69
C GLY A 78 5.04 0.97 10.12
N ASP A 79 4.60 1.87 11.00
CA ASP A 79 4.29 1.51 12.40
C ASP A 79 3.13 0.52 12.51
N ILE A 80 2.11 0.69 11.66
CA ILE A 80 0.99 -0.26 11.56
C ILE A 80 1.50 -1.63 11.11
N SER A 81 2.34 -1.65 10.07
CA SER A 81 2.89 -2.89 9.52
C SER A 81 3.75 -3.63 10.53
N ARG A 82 4.55 -2.90 11.33
CA ARG A 82 5.35 -3.44 12.44
C ARG A 82 4.47 -4.04 13.54
N LYS A 83 3.38 -3.37 13.92
CA LYS A 83 2.38 -3.90 14.88
C LYS A 83 1.67 -5.16 14.37
N LEU A 84 1.48 -5.28 13.05
CA LEU A 84 0.91 -6.46 12.40
C LEU A 84 1.93 -7.61 12.25
N GLY A 85 3.18 -7.42 12.70
CA GLY A 85 4.24 -8.42 12.65
C GLY A 85 4.92 -8.56 11.29
N ALA A 86 4.84 -7.53 10.44
CA ALA A 86 5.64 -7.49 9.23
C ALA A 86 7.12 -7.24 9.58
N LYS A 87 8.00 -8.04 8.98
CA LYS A 87 9.45 -7.86 9.05
C LYS A 87 9.89 -7.20 7.74
N PHE A 88 10.26 -5.93 7.81
CA PHE A 88 10.85 -5.18 6.71
C PHE A 88 11.93 -4.29 7.33
N GLU A 89 13.11 -4.29 6.74
CA GLU A 89 14.19 -3.38 7.13
C GLU A 89 14.03 -2.09 6.32
N GLU A 90 14.13 -0.95 6.99
CA GLU A 90 14.24 0.35 6.34
C GLU A 90 15.70 0.46 5.86
N SER A 91 15.96 0.14 4.59
CA SER A 91 17.24 0.45 3.91
C SER A 91 17.19 1.85 3.33
#